data_AF-B7GBJ3-F1
#
_entry.id   AF-B7GBJ3-F1
#
_cell.length_a   1.000
_cell.length_b   1.000
_cell.length_c   1.000
_cell.angle_alpha   90.00
_cell.angle_beta   90.00
_cell.angle_gamma   90.00
#
_symmetry.space_group_name_H-M   'P 1'
#
loop_
_entity.id
_entity.type
_entity.pdbx_description
1 polymer ?
#
loop_
_entity_poly.entity_id
_entity_poly.type
_entity_poly.pdbx_seq_one_letter_code
_entity_poly.pdbx_strand_id
1 'polypeptide(L)'
;MGETQLIKRSNRRSFFKVGGLHLGMHGLLGFSSLSLTILAYYSYPSEYPIWIGLSQVANLVTVTHARNLLSQVPASTQIFPGIVAPHREAFQRTISGMQYLVTRVTCLAFRDHSMDIGFRSTLALLLWRAWPLIPSYQAEWLNGNTWIFVIPMALGVAGDLIQFWNGDVFSSRQILSIQLHGLLMAFGFTLGFRNYLPMPLVYMGAAFGVWKILREGIMTFENASRERLASRMELYALPE
;
A
#
# COMPACT_ATOMS: atom_id res chain seq x y z
N MET A 1 34.56 -36.47 -28.94
CA MET A 1 34.10 -35.19 -29.53
C MET A 1 32.65 -35.40 -29.90
N GLY A 2 31.63 -35.02 -29.13
CA GLY A 2 31.54 -33.96 -28.15
C GLY A 2 30.72 -32.79 -28.72
N GLU A 3 29.48 -33.04 -29.13
CA GLU A 3 28.53 -31.96 -29.44
C GLU A 3 27.29 -32.08 -28.56
N THR A 4 27.19 -31.03 -27.76
CA THR A 4 26.30 -30.78 -26.64
C THR A 4 24.84 -30.74 -27.09
N GLN A 5 24.02 -31.65 -26.56
CA GLN A 5 22.57 -31.51 -26.59
C GLN A 5 22.19 -30.23 -25.83
N LEU A 6 21.78 -29.20 -26.58
CA LEU A 6 21.14 -28.01 -26.07
C LEU A 6 19.83 -28.43 -25.38
N ILE A 7 19.89 -28.52 -24.06
CA ILE A 7 18.75 -28.66 -23.17
C ILE A 7 17.84 -27.45 -23.41
N LYS A 8 16.82 -27.63 -24.25
CA LYS A 8 15.70 -26.71 -24.39
C LYS A 8 14.89 -26.80 -23.10
N ARG A 9 15.32 -26.07 -22.05
CA ARG A 9 14.53 -25.86 -20.82
C ARG A 9 13.24 -25.13 -21.23
N SER A 10 12.23 -25.91 -21.56
CA SER A 10 10.84 -25.49 -21.66
C SER A 10 10.42 -24.95 -20.30
N ASN A 11 10.60 -23.65 -20.09
CA ASN A 11 10.12 -22.93 -18.93
C ASN A 11 8.59 -22.78 -19.07
N ARG A 12 7.84 -23.86 -18.82
CA ARG A 12 6.37 -23.84 -18.75
C ARG A 12 6.00 -22.98 -17.54
N ARG A 13 5.88 -21.67 -17.74
CA ARG A 13 5.20 -20.79 -16.77
C ARG A 13 3.74 -21.23 -16.77
N SER A 14 3.29 -21.80 -15.66
CA SER A 14 1.88 -22.12 -15.45
C SER A 14 1.11 -20.80 -15.33
N PHE A 15 0.21 -20.57 -16.28
CA PHE A 15 -0.75 -19.48 -16.23
C PHE A 15 -2.11 -20.04 -15.88
N PHE A 16 -2.76 -19.44 -14.89
CA PHE A 16 -4.16 -19.73 -14.57
C PHE A 16 -5.05 -18.79 -15.37
N LYS A 17 -6.10 -19.35 -15.99
CA LYS A 17 -7.04 -18.60 -16.80
C LYS A 17 -8.31 -18.38 -16.00
N VAL A 18 -8.65 -17.11 -15.74
CA VAL A 18 -9.94 -16.72 -15.14
C VAL A 18 -10.63 -15.80 -16.16
N GLY A 19 -11.61 -16.34 -16.90
CA GLY A 19 -12.21 -15.64 -18.04
C GLY A 19 -11.17 -15.31 -19.13
N GLY A 20 -11.05 -14.02 -19.50
CA GLY A 20 -10.05 -13.51 -20.44
C GLY A 20 -8.67 -13.18 -19.85
N LEU A 21 -8.51 -13.29 -18.52
CA LEU A 21 -7.28 -12.93 -17.80
C LEU A 21 -6.33 -14.12 -17.64
N HIS A 22 -5.07 -13.93 -18.03
CA HIS A 22 -3.99 -14.92 -17.85
C HIS A 22 -3.13 -14.57 -16.63
N LEU A 23 -3.48 -15.09 -15.45
CA LEU A 23 -2.76 -14.80 -14.21
C LEU A 23 -1.54 -15.71 -14.07
N GLY A 24 -0.35 -15.12 -14.00
CA GLY A 24 0.84 -15.83 -13.52
C GLY A 24 0.79 -15.94 -11.98
N MET A 25 1.80 -16.59 -11.39
CA MET A 25 1.90 -16.79 -9.94
C MET A 25 1.65 -15.50 -9.13
N HIS A 26 2.27 -14.38 -9.52
CA HIS A 26 2.03 -13.10 -8.84
C HIS A 26 0.59 -12.60 -8.92
N GLY A 27 -0.11 -12.87 -10.03
CA GLY A 27 -1.51 -12.52 -10.18
C GLY A 27 -2.42 -13.33 -9.25
N LEU A 28 -2.12 -14.60 -9.03
CA LEU A 28 -2.84 -15.45 -8.06
C LEU A 28 -2.60 -14.97 -6.63
N LEU A 29 -1.35 -14.65 -6.30
CA LEU A 29 -0.99 -14.07 -5.00
C LEU A 29 -1.75 -12.75 -4.78
N GLY A 30 -1.75 -11.86 -5.76
CA GLY A 30 -2.50 -10.61 -5.72
C GLY A 30 -4.00 -10.80 -5.53
N PHE A 31 -4.63 -11.73 -6.27
CA PHE A 31 -6.05 -12.02 -6.11
C PHE A 31 -6.38 -12.62 -4.73
N SER A 32 -5.50 -13.49 -4.23
CA SER A 32 -5.64 -14.08 -2.90
C SER A 32 -5.50 -13.03 -1.80
N SER A 33 -4.50 -12.15 -1.91
CA SER A 33 -4.33 -11.00 -1.00
C SER A 33 -5.56 -10.10 -1.02
N LEU A 34 -6.06 -9.72 -2.19
CA LEU A 34 -7.25 -8.87 -2.31
C LEU A 34 -8.47 -9.53 -1.63
N SER A 35 -8.73 -10.80 -1.91
CA SER A 35 -9.85 -11.54 -1.34
C SER A 35 -9.77 -11.63 0.18
N LEU A 36 -8.59 -11.96 0.73
CA LEU A 36 -8.38 -12.04 2.17
C LEU A 36 -8.45 -10.67 2.84
N THR A 37 -7.97 -9.60 2.20
CA THR A 37 -8.10 -8.24 2.73
C THR A 37 -9.56 -7.76 2.74
N ILE A 38 -10.37 -8.12 1.73
CA ILE A 38 -11.81 -7.88 1.74
C ILE A 38 -12.48 -8.59 2.91
N LEU A 39 -12.19 -9.88 3.11
CA LEU A 39 -12.71 -10.65 4.25
C LEU A 39 -12.28 -10.03 5.59
N ALA A 40 -11.02 -9.64 5.72
CA ALA A 40 -10.51 -8.97 6.92
C ALA A 40 -11.23 -7.64 7.20
N TYR A 41 -11.48 -6.84 6.15
CA TYR A 41 -12.17 -5.55 6.27
C TYR A 41 -13.61 -5.70 6.75
N TYR A 42 -14.38 -6.62 6.16
CA TYR A 42 -15.78 -6.85 6.53
C TYR A 42 -15.94 -7.64 7.83
N SER A 43 -14.93 -8.39 8.24
CA SER A 43 -14.93 -9.08 9.52
C SER A 43 -14.55 -8.16 10.69
N TYR A 44 -14.17 -6.90 10.46
CA TYR A 44 -13.77 -6.00 11.55
C TYR A 44 -14.96 -5.20 12.13
N PRO A 45 -15.09 -5.08 13.47
CA PRO A 45 -14.27 -5.73 14.50
C PRO A 45 -14.68 -7.20 14.68
N SER A 46 -13.71 -8.10 14.88
CA SER A 46 -13.95 -9.51 15.19
C SER A 46 -13.15 -9.89 16.43
N GLU A 47 -13.75 -10.66 17.32
CA GLU A 47 -13.09 -11.30 18.47
C GLU A 47 -11.96 -12.24 18.04
N TYR A 48 -12.02 -12.76 16.81
CA TYR A 48 -11.01 -13.63 16.22
C TYR A 48 -10.36 -12.95 15.02
N PRO A 49 -9.15 -12.38 15.16
CA PRO A 49 -8.47 -11.63 14.11
C PRO A 49 -7.83 -12.53 13.04
N ILE A 50 -8.32 -13.78 12.86
CA ILE A 50 -7.73 -14.76 11.94
C ILE A 50 -7.69 -14.23 10.51
N TRP A 51 -8.74 -13.55 10.06
CA TRP A 51 -8.80 -12.95 8.73
C TRP A 51 -7.80 -11.82 8.56
N ILE A 52 -7.55 -11.02 9.62
CA ILE A 52 -6.53 -9.98 9.61
C ILE A 52 -5.15 -10.62 9.45
N GLY A 53 -4.84 -11.64 10.27
CA GLY A 53 -3.57 -12.37 10.20
C GLY A 53 -3.33 -13.01 8.83
N LEU A 54 -4.30 -13.75 8.30
CA LEU A 54 -4.22 -14.37 6.97
C LEU A 54 -4.05 -13.32 5.86
N SER A 55 -4.79 -12.20 5.93
CA SER A 55 -4.62 -11.08 5.00
C SER A 55 -3.21 -10.51 5.05
N GLN A 56 -2.64 -10.27 6.24
CA GLN A 56 -1.31 -9.69 6.36
C GLN A 56 -0.21 -10.63 5.87
N VAL A 57 -0.32 -11.94 6.14
CA VAL A 57 0.60 -12.96 5.59
C VAL A 57 0.51 -12.98 4.07
N ALA A 58 -0.69 -13.04 3.50
CA ALA A 58 -0.88 -13.05 2.06
C ALA A 58 -0.30 -11.79 1.41
N ASN A 59 -0.57 -10.60 1.97
CA ASN A 59 -0.02 -9.34 1.47
C ASN A 59 1.52 -9.31 1.56
N LEU A 60 2.09 -9.79 2.66
CA LEU A 60 3.55 -9.86 2.82
C LEU A 60 4.19 -10.76 1.76
N VAL A 61 3.60 -11.93 1.49
CA VAL A 61 4.06 -12.85 0.44
C VAL A 61 3.95 -12.21 -0.94
N THR A 62 2.79 -11.62 -1.26
CA THR A 62 2.54 -10.94 -2.55
C THR A 62 3.56 -9.84 -2.81
N VAL A 63 3.80 -8.98 -1.82
CA VAL A 63 4.71 -7.84 -1.95
C VAL A 63 6.18 -8.27 -1.97
N THR A 64 6.54 -9.30 -1.22
CA THR A 64 7.88 -9.89 -1.30
C THR A 64 8.12 -10.50 -2.68
N HIS A 65 7.14 -11.21 -3.23
CA HIS A 65 7.24 -11.76 -4.58
C HIS A 65 7.28 -10.66 -5.66
N ALA A 66 6.60 -9.53 -5.46
CA ALA A 66 6.60 -8.38 -6.39
C ALA A 66 8.01 -7.85 -6.66
N ARG A 67 8.93 -7.92 -5.68
CA ARG A 67 10.33 -7.49 -5.86
C ARG A 67 11.04 -8.22 -7.00
N ASN A 68 10.70 -9.49 -7.22
CA ASN A 68 11.28 -10.30 -8.30
C ASN A 68 10.77 -9.88 -9.70
N LEU A 69 9.72 -9.07 -9.75
CA LEU A 69 9.16 -8.54 -10.99
C LEU A 69 9.72 -7.17 -11.37
N LEU A 70 10.51 -6.55 -10.49
CA LEU A 70 11.01 -5.19 -10.68
C LEU A 70 11.80 -5.02 -11.99
N SER A 71 12.58 -6.02 -12.38
CA SER A 71 13.33 -6.03 -13.64
C SER A 71 12.45 -6.10 -14.89
N GLN A 72 11.20 -6.55 -14.75
CA GLN A 72 10.22 -6.67 -15.83
C GLN A 72 9.38 -5.39 -16.00
N VAL A 73 9.45 -4.45 -15.06
CA VAL A 73 8.71 -3.19 -15.14
C VAL A 73 9.48 -2.20 -16.02
N PRO A 74 8.82 -1.59 -17.03
CA PRO A 74 9.43 -0.56 -17.86
C PRO A 74 9.92 0.59 -16.99
N ALA A 75 11.05 1.21 -17.37
CA ALA A 75 11.59 2.32 -16.61
C ALA A 75 10.59 3.49 -16.57
N SER A 76 10.11 3.89 -17.74
CA SER A 76 9.10 4.94 -17.88
C SER A 76 8.28 4.75 -19.17
N THR A 77 7.11 5.38 -19.23
CA THR A 77 6.30 5.43 -20.46
C THR A 77 5.53 6.74 -20.51
N GLN A 78 5.43 7.32 -21.71
CA GLN A 78 4.62 8.50 -21.94
C GLN A 78 3.13 8.12 -21.97
N ILE A 79 2.33 8.74 -21.10
CA ILE A 79 0.88 8.46 -21.00
C ILE A 79 0.09 9.53 -21.73
N PHE A 80 0.54 10.78 -21.63
CA PHE A 80 0.01 11.94 -22.35
C PHE A 80 1.18 12.79 -22.88
N PRO A 81 0.95 13.66 -23.88
CA PRO A 81 1.91 14.69 -24.25
C PRO A 81 2.41 15.47 -23.01
N GLY A 82 3.71 15.42 -22.74
CA GLY A 82 4.32 16.06 -21.57
C GLY A 82 4.20 15.32 -20.23
N ILE A 83 3.52 14.16 -20.17
CA ILE A 83 3.39 13.36 -18.94
C ILE A 83 4.04 11.99 -19.15
N VAL A 84 5.20 11.80 -18.52
CA VAL A 84 5.96 10.55 -18.53
C VAL A 84 5.84 9.91 -17.16
N ALA A 85 5.29 8.71 -17.08
CA ALA A 85 5.26 8.01 -15.79
C ALA A 85 6.53 7.21 -15.54
N PRO A 86 7.20 7.39 -14.40
CA PRO A 86 8.32 6.56 -13.96
C PRO A 86 7.81 5.24 -13.35
N HIS A 87 7.29 4.34 -14.20
CA HIS A 87 6.63 3.10 -13.77
C HIS A 87 7.47 2.22 -12.84
N ARG A 88 8.77 2.10 -13.08
CA ARG A 88 9.65 1.29 -12.23
C ARG A 88 9.76 1.87 -10.82
N GLU A 89 9.94 3.17 -10.71
CA GLU A 89 10.02 3.86 -9.42
C GLU A 89 8.67 3.80 -8.68
N ALA A 90 7.57 4.06 -9.40
CA ALA A 90 6.22 3.94 -8.84
C ALA A 90 5.94 2.52 -8.32
N PHE A 91 6.40 1.49 -9.02
CA PHE A 91 6.30 0.10 -8.58
C PHE A 91 7.12 -0.18 -7.32
N GLN A 92 8.37 0.33 -7.24
CA GLN A 92 9.19 0.21 -6.02
C GLN A 92 8.52 0.89 -4.81
N ARG A 93 7.98 2.10 -5.00
CA ARG A 93 7.25 2.82 -3.97
C ARG A 93 5.99 2.08 -3.56
N THR A 94 5.26 1.48 -4.50
CA THR A 94 4.08 0.65 -4.20
C THR A 94 4.46 -0.57 -3.34
N ILE A 95 5.56 -1.25 -3.65
CA ILE A 95 6.09 -2.34 -2.82
C ILE A 95 6.36 -1.85 -1.40
N SER A 96 7.08 -0.74 -1.25
CA SER A 96 7.43 -0.18 0.06
C SER A 96 6.19 0.28 0.84
N GLY A 97 5.23 0.93 0.17
CA GLY A 97 3.97 1.37 0.75
C GLY A 97 3.11 0.21 1.23
N MET A 98 3.01 -0.85 0.44
CA MET A 98 2.30 -2.06 0.87
C MET A 98 3.01 -2.76 2.02
N GLN A 99 4.35 -2.79 2.08
CA GLN A 99 5.07 -3.31 3.23
C GLN A 99 4.84 -2.47 4.49
N TYR A 100 4.82 -1.15 4.35
CA TYR A 100 4.50 -0.23 5.42
C TYR A 100 3.09 -0.50 5.97
N LEU A 101 2.09 -0.59 5.10
CA LEU A 101 0.70 -0.88 5.48
C LEU A 101 0.56 -2.25 6.15
N VAL A 102 1.23 -3.28 5.65
CA VAL A 102 1.24 -4.61 6.29
C VAL A 102 1.78 -4.53 7.72
N THR A 103 2.92 -3.87 7.91
CA THR A 103 3.49 -3.66 9.25
C THR A 103 2.53 -2.86 10.11
N ARG A 104 1.95 -1.78 9.58
CA ARG A 104 1.06 -0.89 10.33
C ARG A 104 -0.21 -1.59 10.82
N VAL A 105 -0.90 -2.33 9.94
CA VAL A 105 -2.09 -3.12 10.32
C VAL A 105 -1.73 -4.18 11.35
N THR A 106 -0.58 -4.85 11.19
CA THR A 106 -0.12 -5.88 12.14
C THR A 106 0.11 -5.29 13.53
N CYS A 107 0.76 -4.12 13.62
CA CYS A 107 1.00 -3.43 14.88
C CYS A 107 -0.30 -2.97 15.55
N LEU A 108 -1.24 -2.44 14.77
CA LEU A 108 -2.56 -2.06 15.29
C LEU A 108 -3.35 -3.28 15.78
N ALA A 109 -3.35 -4.37 15.02
CA ALA A 109 -4.04 -5.60 15.41
C ALA A 109 -3.48 -6.18 16.72
N PHE A 110 -2.16 -6.21 16.89
CA PHE A 110 -1.55 -6.64 18.14
C PHE A 110 -1.87 -5.72 19.31
N ARG A 111 -1.86 -4.39 19.12
CA ARG A 111 -2.28 -3.42 20.13
C ARG A 111 -3.74 -3.62 20.54
N ASP A 112 -4.64 -3.79 19.57
CA ASP A 112 -6.07 -4.03 19.79
C ASP A 112 -6.31 -5.34 20.59
N HIS A 113 -5.37 -6.29 20.55
CA HIS A 113 -5.40 -7.55 21.31
C HIS A 113 -4.45 -7.55 22.52
N SER A 114 -4.01 -6.37 22.98
CA SER A 114 -3.17 -6.20 24.18
C SER A 114 -1.84 -6.97 24.16
N MET A 115 -1.30 -7.24 22.97
CA MET A 115 0.05 -7.80 22.81
C MET A 115 1.07 -6.67 22.73
N ASP A 116 2.01 -6.61 23.69
CA ASP A 116 3.05 -5.58 23.69
C ASP A 116 4.21 -5.97 22.76
N ILE A 117 4.43 -5.18 21.72
CA ILE A 117 5.55 -5.32 20.77
C ILE A 117 6.65 -4.28 21.06
N GLY A 118 6.44 -3.41 22.06
CA GLY A 118 7.29 -2.26 22.33
C GLY A 118 7.15 -1.15 21.28
N PHE A 119 6.84 0.06 21.74
CA PHE A 119 6.71 1.26 20.90
C PHE A 119 7.94 1.50 20.01
N ARG A 120 9.15 1.34 20.57
CA ARG A 120 10.43 1.60 19.87
C ARG A 120 10.67 0.64 18.70
N SER A 121 10.39 -0.66 18.89
CA SER A 121 10.54 -1.68 17.86
C SER A 121 9.55 -1.45 16.72
N THR A 122 8.30 -1.11 17.07
CA THR A 122 7.27 -0.76 16.10
C THR A 122 7.66 0.47 15.29
N LEU A 123 8.11 1.54 15.95
CA LEU A 123 8.53 2.77 15.29
C LEU A 123 9.73 2.51 14.36
N ALA A 124 10.73 1.76 14.80
CA ALA A 124 11.89 1.42 13.98
C ALA A 124 11.50 0.64 12.72
N LEU A 125 10.58 -0.33 12.84
CA LEU A 125 10.05 -1.07 11.71
C LEU A 125 9.28 -0.17 10.74
N LEU A 126 8.42 0.71 11.26
CA LEU A 126 7.66 1.65 10.44
C LEU A 126 8.59 2.63 9.71
N LEU A 127 9.59 3.20 10.38
CA LEU A 127 10.59 4.08 9.76
C LEU A 127 11.40 3.36 8.68
N TRP A 128 11.83 2.13 8.94
CA TRP A 128 12.54 1.32 7.95
C TRP A 128 11.70 1.08 6.69
N ARG A 129 10.38 0.82 6.84
CA ARG A 129 9.47 0.64 5.70
C ARG A 129 9.09 1.94 5.02
N ALA A 130 9.06 3.06 5.75
CA ALA A 130 8.75 4.39 5.24
C ALA A 130 9.89 4.99 4.41
N TRP A 131 11.15 4.63 4.69
CA TRP A 131 12.33 5.23 4.07
C TRP A 131 12.26 5.33 2.53
N PRO A 132 11.88 4.28 1.78
CA PRO A 132 11.82 4.35 0.32
C PRO A 132 10.65 5.17 -0.24
N LEU A 133 9.75 5.67 0.61
CA LEU A 133 8.62 6.51 0.22
C LEU A 133 8.97 8.01 0.24
N ILE A 134 10.03 8.38 0.95
CA ILE A 134 10.51 9.76 1.03
C ILE A 134 11.04 10.17 -0.36
N PRO A 135 10.63 11.33 -0.91
CA PRO A 135 11.15 11.81 -2.19
C PRO A 135 12.67 12.00 -2.08
N SER A 136 13.44 11.36 -2.95
CA SER A 136 14.88 11.57 -3.01
C SER A 136 15.19 12.86 -3.78
N TYR A 137 16.40 13.38 -3.61
CA TYR A 137 16.89 14.51 -4.41
C TYR A 137 16.92 14.21 -5.92
N GLN A 138 16.92 12.92 -6.29
CA GLN A 138 16.91 12.45 -7.68
C GLN A 138 15.50 12.36 -8.27
N ALA A 139 14.45 12.68 -7.51
CA ALA A 139 13.09 12.68 -8.04
C ALA A 139 12.96 13.70 -9.19
N GLU A 140 12.24 13.33 -10.24
CA GLU A 140 11.96 14.22 -11.35
C GLU A 140 10.89 15.25 -10.94
N TRP A 141 11.32 16.39 -10.40
CA TRP A 141 10.42 17.43 -9.88
C TRP A 141 9.58 18.12 -10.96
N LEU A 142 9.99 18.04 -12.23
CA LEU A 142 9.23 18.53 -13.38
C LEU A 142 8.16 17.54 -13.85
N ASN A 143 8.14 16.33 -13.29
CA ASN A 143 7.22 15.27 -13.66
C ASN A 143 5.94 15.38 -12.83
N GLY A 144 4.78 15.49 -13.49
CA GLY A 144 3.47 15.54 -12.81
C GLY A 144 3.20 14.33 -11.92
N ASN A 145 3.79 13.17 -12.21
CA ASN A 145 3.68 11.98 -11.38
C ASN A 145 4.25 12.18 -9.96
N THR A 146 5.33 12.96 -9.84
CA THR A 146 5.94 13.27 -8.54
C THR A 146 4.95 14.01 -7.65
N TRP A 147 4.25 15.00 -8.19
CA TRP A 147 3.30 15.82 -7.44
C TRP A 147 2.00 15.09 -7.12
N ILE A 148 1.54 14.19 -7.99
CA ILE A 148 0.25 13.48 -7.81
C ILE A 148 0.39 12.24 -6.93
N PHE A 149 1.53 11.56 -6.95
CA PHE A 149 1.69 10.27 -6.26
C PHE A 149 2.79 10.30 -5.20
N VAL A 150 3.97 10.79 -5.55
CA VAL A 150 5.15 10.72 -4.66
C VAL A 150 4.97 11.61 -3.43
N ILE A 151 4.64 12.89 -3.64
CA ILE A 151 4.47 13.85 -2.54
C ILE A 151 3.30 13.46 -1.64
N PRO A 152 2.08 13.15 -2.16
CA PRO A 152 0.99 12.60 -1.38
C PRO A 152 1.33 11.39 -0.52
N MET A 153 2.02 10.38 -1.08
CA MET A 153 2.43 9.20 -0.31
C MET A 153 3.38 9.57 0.83
N ALA A 154 4.35 10.46 0.57
CA ALA A 154 5.30 10.90 1.58
C ALA A 154 4.61 11.68 2.71
N LEU A 155 3.71 12.60 2.37
CA LEU A 155 2.92 13.36 3.35
C LEU A 155 2.01 12.45 4.18
N GLY A 156 1.35 11.49 3.55
CA GLY A 156 0.49 10.52 4.24
C GLY A 156 1.25 9.69 5.27
N VAL A 157 2.41 9.15 4.89
CA VAL A 157 3.26 8.35 5.79
C VAL A 157 3.87 9.21 6.89
N ALA A 158 4.34 10.42 6.58
CA ALA A 158 4.84 11.35 7.59
C ALA A 158 3.74 11.71 8.61
N GLY A 159 2.53 11.99 8.12
CA GLY A 159 1.37 12.24 8.97
C GLY A 159 1.02 11.07 9.88
N ASP A 160 0.97 9.84 9.35
CA ASP A 160 0.72 8.62 10.15
C ASP A 160 1.81 8.42 11.21
N LEU A 161 3.09 8.60 10.87
CA LEU A 161 4.20 8.45 11.83
C LEU A 161 4.14 9.48 12.97
N ILE A 162 3.86 10.75 12.66
CA ILE A 162 3.67 11.80 13.67
C ILE A 162 2.52 11.43 14.61
N GLN A 163 1.50 10.76 14.10
CA GLN A 163 0.30 10.47 14.86
C GLN A 163 0.41 9.18 15.65
N PHE A 164 1.10 8.18 15.11
CA PHE A 164 1.58 7.05 15.86
C PHE A 164 2.37 7.49 17.10
N TRP A 165 3.20 8.53 16.99
CA TRP A 165 3.91 9.13 18.13
C TRP A 165 2.99 9.85 19.12
N ASN A 166 1.96 10.55 18.64
CA ASN A 166 1.11 11.44 19.44
C ASN A 166 -0.17 10.79 19.98
N GLY A 167 -0.22 9.46 20.13
CA GLY A 167 -1.39 8.74 20.66
C GLY A 167 -2.33 8.19 19.60
N ASP A 168 -1.77 7.84 18.43
CA ASP A 168 -2.33 7.06 17.33
C ASP A 168 -3.86 7.06 17.17
N VAL A 169 -4.33 7.94 16.28
CA VAL A 169 -5.74 8.23 16.04
C VAL A 169 -6.38 7.34 14.96
N PHE A 170 -5.59 6.55 14.24
CA PHE A 170 -6.11 5.72 13.16
C PHE A 170 -6.57 4.36 13.68
N SER A 171 -7.78 3.98 13.29
CA SER A 171 -8.32 2.65 13.55
C SER A 171 -7.74 1.61 12.60
N SER A 172 -7.69 0.35 13.06
CA SER A 172 -7.33 -0.82 12.23
C SER A 172 -8.16 -0.88 10.94
N ARG A 173 -9.45 -0.55 11.02
CA ARG A 173 -10.37 -0.52 9.86
C ARG A 173 -9.98 0.52 8.81
N GLN A 174 -9.55 1.71 9.24
CA GLN A 174 -9.10 2.76 8.32
C GLN A 174 -7.82 2.35 7.60
N ILE A 175 -6.83 1.80 8.31
CA ILE A 175 -5.59 1.36 7.66
C ILE A 175 -5.84 0.15 6.73
N LEU A 176 -6.72 -0.78 7.11
CA LEU A 176 -7.19 -1.86 6.23
C LEU A 176 -7.89 -1.32 4.97
N SER A 177 -8.71 -0.26 5.10
CA SER A 177 -9.32 0.42 3.95
C SER A 177 -8.24 0.95 3.01
N ILE A 178 -7.22 1.63 3.53
CA ILE A 178 -6.10 2.16 2.73
C ILE A 178 -5.36 1.02 2.01
N GLN A 179 -5.09 -0.09 2.71
CA GLN A 179 -4.48 -1.29 2.14
C GLN A 179 -5.32 -1.88 1.00
N LEU A 180 -6.64 -1.93 1.17
CA LEU A 180 -7.57 -2.40 0.14
C LEU A 180 -7.55 -1.49 -1.10
N HIS A 181 -7.58 -0.16 -0.92
CA HIS A 181 -7.46 0.78 -2.03
C HIS A 181 -6.11 0.63 -2.75
N GLY A 182 -5.02 0.42 -2.01
CA GLY A 182 -3.69 0.13 -2.57
C GLY A 182 -3.68 -1.12 -3.46
N LEU A 183 -4.28 -2.22 -2.99
CA LEU A 183 -4.42 -3.46 -3.77
C LEU A 183 -5.28 -3.27 -5.02
N LEU A 184 -6.40 -2.54 -4.92
CA LEU A 184 -7.27 -2.26 -6.07
C LEU A 184 -6.55 -1.42 -7.12
N MET A 185 -5.79 -0.40 -6.71
CA MET A 185 -4.96 0.39 -7.62
C MET A 185 -3.89 -0.48 -8.29
N ALA A 186 -3.16 -1.29 -7.52
CA ALA A 186 -2.13 -2.20 -8.06
C ALA A 186 -2.72 -3.22 -9.06
N PHE A 187 -3.92 -3.72 -8.78
CA PHE A 187 -4.66 -4.58 -9.70
C PHE A 187 -5.06 -3.82 -10.98
N GLY A 188 -5.58 -2.59 -10.86
CA GLY A 188 -5.88 -1.71 -11.98
C GLY A 188 -4.67 -1.46 -12.88
N PHE A 189 -3.50 -1.19 -12.30
CA PHE A 189 -2.24 -1.08 -13.04
C PHE A 189 -1.84 -2.38 -13.73
N THR A 190 -2.06 -3.53 -13.11
CA THR A 190 -1.84 -4.83 -13.75
C THR A 190 -2.72 -5.01 -14.98
N LEU A 191 -3.99 -4.59 -14.92
CA LEU A 191 -4.89 -4.59 -16.08
C LEU A 191 -4.42 -3.61 -17.16
N GLY A 192 -3.98 -2.41 -16.75
CA GLY A 192 -3.45 -1.39 -17.64
C GLY A 192 -2.24 -1.86 -18.44
N PHE A 193 -1.22 -2.41 -17.76
CA PHE A 193 0.01 -2.90 -18.42
C PHE A 193 -0.22 -4.09 -19.35
N ARG A 194 -1.33 -4.80 -19.18
CA ARG A 194 -1.74 -5.92 -20.03
C ARG A 194 -2.69 -5.50 -21.14
N ASN A 195 -2.91 -4.19 -21.31
CA ASN A 195 -3.80 -3.61 -22.30
C ASN A 195 -5.28 -4.03 -22.15
N TYR A 196 -5.71 -4.43 -20.95
CA TYR A 196 -7.14 -4.65 -20.68
C TYR A 196 -7.87 -3.35 -20.35
N LEU A 197 -7.15 -2.35 -19.80
CA LEU A 197 -7.67 -1.01 -19.51
C LEU A 197 -6.73 0.06 -20.11
N PRO A 198 -7.27 1.18 -20.61
CA PRO A 198 -6.46 2.32 -21.01
C PRO A 198 -5.64 2.86 -19.83
N MET A 199 -4.32 3.01 -20.02
CA MET A 199 -3.42 3.53 -18.99
C MET A 199 -3.86 4.91 -18.45
N PRO A 200 -4.36 5.87 -19.27
CA PRO A 200 -4.92 7.11 -18.76
C PRO A 200 -6.03 6.94 -17.71
N LEU A 201 -6.95 5.99 -17.92
CA LEU A 201 -8.05 5.72 -16.99
C LEU A 201 -7.52 5.15 -15.67
N VAL A 202 -6.50 4.29 -15.74
CA VAL A 202 -5.84 3.75 -14.55
C VAL A 202 -5.20 4.86 -13.72
N TYR A 203 -4.47 5.79 -14.36
CA TYR A 203 -3.86 6.93 -13.67
C TYR A 203 -4.90 7.87 -13.06
N MET A 204 -6.00 8.14 -13.76
CA MET A 204 -7.10 8.95 -13.24
C MET A 204 -7.74 8.29 -12.01
N GLY A 205 -8.01 6.99 -12.09
CA GLY A 205 -8.53 6.22 -10.95
C GLY A 205 -7.57 6.19 -9.76
N ALA A 206 -6.27 6.07 -10.03
CA ALA A 206 -5.24 6.10 -8.99
C ALA A 206 -5.14 7.48 -8.33
N ALA A 207 -5.17 8.57 -9.11
CA ALA A 207 -5.16 9.94 -8.58
C ALA A 207 -6.38 10.20 -7.68
N PHE A 208 -7.56 9.74 -8.09
CA PHE A 208 -8.77 9.80 -7.26
C PHE A 208 -8.63 8.98 -5.97
N GLY A 209 -8.06 7.78 -6.06
CA GLY A 209 -7.77 6.93 -4.90
C GLY A 209 -6.85 7.60 -3.89
N VAL A 210 -5.75 8.18 -4.37
CA VAL A 210 -4.81 8.96 -3.52
C VAL A 210 -5.50 10.14 -2.86
N TRP A 211 -6.27 10.92 -3.62
CA TRP A 211 -7.03 12.05 -3.09
C TRP A 211 -8.01 11.62 -1.98
N LYS A 212 -8.76 10.53 -2.19
CA LYS A 212 -9.69 9.99 -1.21
C LYS A 212 -8.96 9.59 0.08
N ILE A 213 -7.84 8.87 -0.02
CA ILE A 213 -7.03 8.44 1.13
C ILE A 213 -6.52 9.66 1.90
N LEU A 214 -5.96 10.66 1.20
CA LEU A 214 -5.48 11.88 1.84
C LEU A 214 -6.59 12.65 2.55
N ARG A 215 -7.75 12.79 1.91
CA ARG A 215 -8.91 13.47 2.48
C ARG A 215 -9.39 12.78 3.75
N GLU A 216 -9.51 11.45 3.71
CA GLU A 216 -9.87 10.65 4.90
C GLU A 216 -8.85 10.82 6.03
N GLY A 217 -7.54 10.86 5.71
CA GLY A 217 -6.48 11.13 6.68
C GLY A 217 -6.60 12.51 7.34
N ILE A 218 -6.77 13.56 6.54
CA ILE A 218 -6.92 14.95 7.03
C ILE A 218 -8.14 15.08 7.95
N MET A 219 -9.30 14.57 7.52
CA MET A 219 -10.52 14.63 8.33
C MET A 219 -10.35 13.90 9.67
N THR A 220 -9.64 12.76 9.67
CA THR A 220 -9.35 12.03 10.91
C THR A 220 -8.49 12.86 11.87
N PHE A 221 -7.47 13.56 11.35
CA PHE A 221 -6.64 14.44 12.16
C PHE A 221 -7.38 15.65 12.71
N GLU A 222 -8.20 16.29 11.90
CA GLU A 222 -9.01 17.42 12.34
C GLU A 222 -9.97 17.02 13.47
N ASN A 223 -10.65 15.89 13.33
CA ASN A 223 -11.58 15.39 14.33
C ASN A 223 -10.86 15.08 15.66
N ALA A 224 -9.76 14.33 15.60
CA ALA A 224 -8.98 14.00 16.80
C ALA A 224 -8.41 15.25 17.49
N SER A 225 -8.02 16.27 16.72
CA SER A 225 -7.52 17.54 17.28
C SER A 225 -8.63 18.32 17.98
N ARG A 226 -9.85 18.33 17.42
CA ARG A 226 -11.03 18.95 18.04
C ARG A 226 -11.42 18.25 19.35
N GLU A 227 -11.44 16.92 19.36
CA GLU A 227 -11.76 16.15 20.57
C GLU A 227 -10.75 16.40 21.71
N ARG A 228 -9.46 16.50 21.38
CA ARG A 228 -8.41 16.86 22.36
C ARG A 228 -8.55 18.28 22.89
N LEU A 229 -9.01 19.22 22.07
CA LEU A 229 -9.27 20.59 22.51
C LEU A 229 -10.52 20.68 23.40
N ALA A 230 -11.60 19.99 23.03
CA ALA A 230 -12.85 19.95 23.79
C ALA A 230 -12.63 19.34 25.18
N SER A 231 -11.97 18.17 25.26
CA SER A 231 -11.64 17.52 26.54
C SER A 231 -10.76 18.38 27.45
N ARG A 232 -9.81 19.16 26.88
CA ARG A 232 -9.04 20.14 27.66
C ARG A 232 -9.92 21.25 28.21
N MET A 233 -10.82 21.80 27.40
CA MET A 233 -11.73 22.87 27.84
C MET A 233 -12.70 22.41 28.94
N GLU A 234 -13.22 21.18 28.86
CA GLU A 234 -14.03 20.58 29.92
C GLU A 234 -13.25 20.44 31.23
N LEU A 235 -11.96 20.05 31.15
CA LEU A 235 -11.09 19.96 32.33
C LEU A 235 -10.90 21.31 33.04
N TYR A 236 -10.88 22.41 32.28
CA TYR A 236 -10.75 23.77 32.81
C TYR A 236 -12.08 24.40 33.24
N ALA A 237 -13.22 23.78 32.92
CA ALA A 237 -14.56 24.26 33.26
C ALA A 237 -15.12 23.64 34.55
N LEU A 238 -14.40 22.71 35.17
CA LEU A 238 -14.78 22.12 36.46
C LEU A 238 -14.56 23.16 37.58
N PRO A 239 -15.58 23.52 38.38
CA PRO A 239 -15.39 24.38 39.54
C PRO A 239 -14.52 23.66 40.57
N GLU A 240 -13.60 24.39 41.20
CA GLU A 240 -12.76 23.93 42.32
C GLU A 240 -13.57 23.35 43.48
#